data_AF-A0AAD5RH04-F1
#
_entry.id   AF-A0AAD5RH04-F1
#
_cell.length_a   1.000
_cell.length_b   1.000
_cell.length_c   1.000
_cell.angle_alpha   90.00
_cell.angle_beta   90.00
_cell.angle_gamma   90.00
#
_symmetry.space_group_name_H-M   'P 1'
#
loop_
_entity.id
_entity.type
_entity.pdbx_description
1 polymer ?
#
loop_
_entity_poly.entity_id
_entity_poly.type
_entity_poly.pdbx_seq_one_letter_code
_entity_poly.pdbx_strand_id
1 'polypeptide(L)'
;MESIHNNDTIILVGETGCGKSTQVPQYCVRMGLAKNGRVGVTQPRRLAAISLANRVATEMNTSVGEEVGYHVRFEKKISATTQIAYLTDGILLREAIHDPLLREYSTVIVDEAHERSLHTDILLNQIGLLPMQEWRIEENAGEAARKINLAWATIRLQKGRLVLRIVRS
;
A
#
# COMPACT_ATOMS: atom_id res chain seq x y z
N MET A 1 -7.13 -1.91 -15.44
CA MET A 1 -6.57 -3.13 -14.81
C MET A 1 -5.28 -3.57 -15.45
N GLU A 2 -5.14 -3.50 -16.77
CA GLU A 2 -3.86 -3.74 -17.48
C GLU A 2 -2.70 -2.90 -16.92
N SER A 3 -2.95 -1.66 -16.53
CA SER A 3 -1.94 -0.79 -15.91
C SER A 3 -1.37 -1.35 -14.61
N ILE A 4 -2.18 -2.01 -13.76
CA ILE A 4 -1.74 -2.62 -12.49
C ILE A 4 -0.80 -3.81 -12.76
N HIS A 5 -1.06 -4.61 -13.79
CA HIS A 5 -0.15 -5.71 -14.13
C HIS A 5 1.18 -5.23 -14.72
N ASN A 6 1.15 -4.14 -15.48
CA ASN A 6 2.28 -3.69 -16.30
C ASN A 6 3.17 -2.63 -15.65
N ASN A 7 2.80 -2.08 -14.49
CA ASN A 7 3.54 -0.99 -13.85
C ASN A 7 3.72 -1.25 -12.36
N ASP A 8 4.94 -1.01 -11.86
CA ASP A 8 5.26 -1.17 -10.44
C ASP A 8 4.79 0.02 -9.59
N THR A 9 4.54 1.17 -10.21
CA THR A 9 3.96 2.35 -9.57
C THR A 9 2.94 3.01 -10.47
N ILE A 10 1.79 3.37 -9.91
CA ILE A 10 0.65 3.94 -10.61
C ILE A 10 0.11 5.10 -9.80
N ILE A 11 -0.20 6.20 -10.48
CA ILE A 11 -0.91 7.33 -9.89
C ILE A 11 -2.34 7.29 -10.40
N LEU A 12 -3.28 7.03 -9.50
CA LEU A 12 -4.70 7.05 -9.79
C LEU A 12 -5.27 8.41 -9.39
N VAL A 13 -5.88 9.11 -10.34
CA VAL A 13 -6.53 10.41 -10.09
C VAL A 13 -8.03 10.21 -10.15
N GLY A 14 -8.74 10.69 -9.14
CA GLY A 14 -10.20 10.71 -9.14
C GLY A 14 -10.72 11.61 -8.04
N GLU A 15 -11.93 12.10 -8.17
CA GLU A 15 -12.52 13.02 -7.19
C GLU A 15 -12.73 12.35 -5.82
N THR A 16 -12.74 13.14 -4.75
CA THR A 16 -13.14 12.64 -3.43
C THR A 16 -14.56 12.09 -3.51
N GLY A 17 -14.81 10.94 -2.88
CA GLY A 17 -16.11 10.28 -2.94
C GLY A 17 -16.31 9.35 -4.14
N CYS A 18 -15.40 9.27 -5.11
CA CYS A 18 -15.50 8.32 -6.22
C CYS A 18 -15.14 6.86 -5.85
N GLY A 19 -14.93 6.58 -4.56
CA GLY A 19 -14.72 5.21 -4.06
C GLY A 19 -13.30 4.65 -4.16
N LYS A 20 -12.26 5.47 -4.44
CA LYS A 20 -10.87 4.95 -4.56
C LYS A 20 -10.41 4.17 -3.33
N SER A 21 -10.60 4.77 -2.16
CA SER A 21 -10.16 4.26 -0.86
C SER A 21 -10.87 2.98 -0.42
N THR A 22 -12.03 2.67 -1.00
CA THR A 22 -12.79 1.44 -0.73
C THR A 22 -12.61 0.40 -1.82
N GLN A 23 -12.67 0.81 -3.09
CA GLN A 23 -12.74 -0.11 -4.23
C GLN A 23 -11.37 -0.60 -4.71
N VAL A 24 -10.35 0.27 -4.78
CA VAL A 24 -9.01 -0.12 -5.27
C VAL A 24 -8.41 -1.26 -4.45
N PRO A 25 -8.45 -1.26 -3.10
CA PRO A 25 -7.91 -2.36 -2.30
C PRO A 25 -8.62 -3.70 -2.59
N GLN A 26 -9.94 -3.68 -2.74
CA GLN A 26 -10.73 -4.87 -3.09
C GLN A 26 -10.40 -5.40 -4.48
N TYR A 27 -10.13 -4.51 -5.46
CA TYR A 27 -9.65 -4.93 -6.77
C TYR A 27 -8.27 -5.60 -6.67
N CYS A 28 -7.34 -5.04 -5.89
CA CYS A 28 -6.03 -5.65 -5.67
C CYS A 28 -6.15 -7.08 -5.12
N VAL A 29 -7.04 -7.29 -4.14
CA VAL A 29 -7.36 -8.63 -3.62
C VAL A 29 -7.88 -9.56 -4.71
N ARG A 30 -8.91 -9.13 -5.47
CA ARG A 30 -9.49 -9.94 -6.57
C ARG A 30 -8.47 -10.30 -7.65
N MET A 31 -7.47 -9.46 -7.87
CA MET A 31 -6.37 -9.71 -8.81
C MET A 31 -5.31 -10.67 -8.25
N GLY A 32 -5.48 -11.17 -7.01
CA GLY A 32 -4.55 -12.07 -6.36
C GLY A 32 -3.31 -11.38 -5.79
N LEU A 33 -3.31 -10.04 -5.69
CA LEU A 33 -2.17 -9.33 -5.10
C LEU A 33 -2.03 -9.63 -3.61
N ALA A 34 -3.10 -10.05 -2.92
CA ALA A 34 -3.04 -10.41 -1.51
C ALA A 34 -2.48 -11.83 -1.22
N LYS A 35 -1.99 -12.58 -2.22
CA LYS A 35 -1.54 -13.97 -2.05
C LYS A 35 -0.22 -14.12 -1.31
N ASN A 36 0.73 -13.22 -1.58
CA ASN A 36 2.11 -13.27 -1.05
C ASN A 36 2.41 -12.13 -0.06
N GLY A 37 1.37 -11.48 0.45
CA GLY A 37 1.47 -10.28 1.28
C GLY A 37 0.14 -9.55 1.31
N ARG A 38 -0.03 -8.59 2.21
CA ARG A 38 -1.27 -7.81 2.34
C ARG A 38 -1.30 -6.63 1.36
N VAL A 39 -2.51 -6.16 1.08
CA VAL A 39 -2.75 -4.83 0.51
C VAL A 39 -2.81 -3.82 1.65
N GLY A 40 -1.75 -3.05 1.84
CA GLY A 40 -1.67 -1.97 2.83
C GLY A 40 -2.24 -0.67 2.26
N VAL A 41 -3.13 0.00 2.98
CA VAL A 41 -3.74 1.27 2.58
C VAL A 41 -3.52 2.29 3.66
N THR A 42 -2.75 3.35 3.40
CA THR A 42 -2.50 4.38 4.41
C THR A 42 -3.56 5.47 4.37
N GLN A 43 -3.79 6.07 5.54
CA GLN A 43 -4.65 7.22 5.76
C GLN A 43 -3.94 8.20 6.71
N PRO A 44 -4.04 9.52 6.49
CA PRO A 44 -3.41 10.49 7.38
C PRO A 44 -4.06 10.52 8.79
N ARG A 45 -5.33 10.09 8.90
CA ARG A 45 -6.13 10.18 10.14
C ARG A 45 -6.56 8.80 10.65
N ARG A 46 -6.44 8.58 11.96
CA ARG A 46 -6.86 7.35 12.65
C ARG A 46 -8.33 6.99 12.37
N LEU A 47 -9.25 7.96 12.51
CA LEU A 47 -10.67 7.71 12.29
C LEU A 47 -10.99 7.34 10.84
N ALA A 48 -10.23 7.86 9.87
CA ALA A 48 -10.41 7.50 8.46
C ALA A 48 -9.99 6.04 8.22
N ALA A 49 -8.84 5.61 8.73
CA ALA A 49 -8.39 4.21 8.64
C ALA A 49 -9.41 3.23 9.25
N ILE A 50 -9.90 3.52 10.47
CA ILE A 50 -10.90 2.69 11.15
C ILE A 50 -12.22 2.68 10.37
N SER A 51 -12.70 3.84 9.94
CA SER A 51 -13.97 3.95 9.20
C SER A 51 -13.93 3.19 7.89
N LEU A 52 -12.84 3.31 7.13
CA LEU A 52 -12.66 2.60 5.87
C LEU A 52 -12.53 1.08 6.07
N ALA A 53 -11.81 0.63 7.09
CA ALA A 53 -11.74 -0.79 7.42
C ALA A 53 -13.13 -1.37 7.74
N ASN A 54 -13.93 -0.69 8.56
CA ASN A 54 -15.31 -1.11 8.83
C ASN A 54 -16.17 -1.11 7.57
N ARG A 55 -16.07 -0.04 6.76
CA ARG A 55 -16.84 0.08 5.51
C ARG A 55 -16.52 -1.05 4.54
N VAL A 56 -15.24 -1.34 4.32
CA VAL A 56 -14.81 -2.38 3.38
C VAL A 56 -15.05 -3.79 3.94
N ALA A 57 -14.92 -3.99 5.25
CA ALA A 57 -15.33 -5.25 5.88
C ALA A 57 -16.82 -5.55 5.62
N THR A 58 -17.70 -4.55 5.78
CA THR A 58 -19.11 -4.67 5.42
C THR A 58 -19.32 -4.97 3.93
N GLU A 59 -18.62 -4.27 3.04
CA GLU A 59 -18.73 -4.51 1.59
C GLU A 59 -18.24 -5.92 1.18
N MET A 60 -17.28 -6.49 1.91
CA MET A 60 -16.75 -7.83 1.71
C MET A 60 -17.46 -8.92 2.51
N ASN A 61 -18.52 -8.60 3.27
CA ASN A 61 -19.22 -9.53 4.16
C ASN A 61 -18.30 -10.27 5.14
N THR A 62 -17.35 -9.55 5.75
CA THR A 62 -16.40 -10.08 6.74
C THR A 62 -16.39 -9.20 8.00
N SER A 63 -15.82 -9.69 9.09
CA SER A 63 -15.62 -8.90 10.31
C SER A 63 -14.27 -8.18 10.29
N VAL A 64 -14.20 -6.98 10.88
CA VAL A 64 -12.91 -6.29 11.05
C VAL A 64 -11.99 -7.11 11.95
N GLY A 65 -10.79 -7.40 11.45
CA GLY A 65 -9.81 -8.29 12.08
C GLY A 65 -9.68 -9.64 11.37
N GLU A 66 -10.59 -9.98 10.46
CA GLU A 66 -10.51 -11.16 9.58
C GLU A 66 -9.84 -10.77 8.26
N GLU A 67 -10.55 -10.79 7.11
CA GLU A 67 -9.98 -10.47 5.80
C GLU A 67 -9.64 -8.98 5.64
N VAL A 68 -10.34 -8.12 6.38
CA VAL A 68 -10.12 -6.66 6.40
C VAL A 68 -9.79 -6.23 7.82
N GLY A 69 -8.74 -5.43 7.99
CA GLY A 69 -8.27 -5.00 9.30
C GLY A 69 -7.73 -3.57 9.30
N TYR A 70 -7.36 -3.08 10.49
CA TYR A 70 -6.63 -1.82 10.62
C TYR A 70 -5.54 -1.86 11.68
N HIS A 71 -4.52 -1.03 11.50
CA HIS A 71 -3.49 -0.77 12.51
C HIS A 71 -3.24 0.73 12.61
N VAL A 72 -3.59 1.27 13.77
CA VAL A 72 -3.44 2.68 14.13
C VAL A 72 -2.70 2.76 15.45
N ARG A 73 -2.29 3.96 15.85
CA ARG A 73 -1.62 4.13 17.14
C ARG A 73 -2.50 3.60 18.28
N PHE A 74 -1.90 2.74 19.12
CA PHE A 74 -2.51 2.08 20.28
C PHE A 74 -3.57 1.01 19.98
N GLU A 75 -3.84 0.70 18.72
CA GLU A 75 -4.87 -0.28 18.38
C GLU A 75 -4.56 -1.02 17.08
N LYS A 76 -4.51 -2.35 17.15
CA LYS A 76 -4.26 -3.25 16.02
C LYS A 76 -5.36 -4.29 15.94
N LYS A 77 -6.10 -4.30 14.85
CA LYS A 77 -7.10 -5.33 14.48
C LYS A 77 -6.72 -5.92 13.13
N ILE A 78 -5.65 -6.70 13.12
CA ILE A 78 -5.11 -7.42 11.95
C ILE A 78 -4.77 -8.83 12.43
N SER A 79 -5.09 -9.82 11.62
CA SER A 79 -4.77 -11.24 11.86
C SER A 79 -3.92 -11.81 10.70
N ALA A 80 -3.62 -13.11 10.78
CA ALA A 80 -2.95 -13.83 9.71
C ALA A 80 -3.78 -13.92 8.43
N THR A 81 -5.11 -13.86 8.52
CA THR A 81 -6.03 -13.93 7.37
C THR A 81 -6.32 -12.57 6.75
N THR A 82 -5.85 -11.48 7.35
CA THR A 82 -6.08 -10.13 6.84
C THR A 82 -5.37 -9.92 5.52
N GLN A 83 -6.17 -9.66 4.48
CA GLN A 83 -5.74 -9.38 3.12
C GLN A 83 -5.65 -7.87 2.85
N ILE A 84 -6.55 -7.07 3.44
CA ILE A 84 -6.53 -5.61 3.34
C ILE A 84 -6.29 -5.01 4.72
N ALA A 85 -5.23 -4.22 4.85
CA ALA A 85 -4.87 -3.55 6.10
C ALA A 85 -4.92 -2.03 5.92
N TYR A 86 -5.84 -1.36 6.63
CA TYR A 86 -5.87 0.10 6.71
C TYR A 86 -4.95 0.61 7.82
N LEU A 87 -4.05 1.52 7.49
CA LEU A 87 -2.98 1.96 8.37
C LEU A 87 -3.00 3.48 8.48
N THR A 88 -2.51 4.03 9.59
CA THR A 88 -2.07 5.43 9.56
C THR A 88 -0.68 5.53 8.92
N ASP A 89 -0.36 6.63 8.25
CA ASP A 89 0.97 6.87 7.65
C ASP A 89 2.12 6.59 8.64
N GLY A 90 1.98 7.06 9.88
CA GLY A 90 3.00 6.85 10.93
C GLY A 90 3.16 5.40 11.40
N ILE A 91 2.15 4.54 11.20
CA ILE A 91 2.26 3.11 11.48
C ILE A 91 3.06 2.42 10.37
N LEU A 92 2.71 2.67 9.10
CA LEU A 92 3.44 2.07 7.99
C LEU A 92 4.89 2.57 7.94
N LEU A 93 5.13 3.86 8.23
CA LEU A 93 6.48 4.40 8.33
C LEU A 93 7.30 3.70 9.43
N ARG A 94 6.69 3.41 10.58
CA ARG A 94 7.35 2.66 11.65
C ARG A 94 7.67 1.23 11.22
N GLU A 95 6.74 0.57 10.54
CA GLU A 95 6.96 -0.76 9.97
C GLU A 95 8.11 -0.73 8.94
N ALA A 96 8.18 0.29 8.09
CA ALA A 96 9.26 0.48 7.12
C ALA A 96 10.63 0.75 7.77
N ILE A 97 10.68 1.36 8.96
CA ILE A 97 11.94 1.52 9.72
C ILE A 97 12.43 0.15 10.21
N HIS A 98 11.52 -0.73 10.62
CA HIS A 98 11.86 -2.06 11.12
C HIS A 98 12.16 -3.05 10.00
N ASP A 99 11.32 -3.09 8.96
CA ASP A 99 11.55 -3.83 7.73
C ASP A 99 11.51 -2.87 6.53
N PRO A 100 12.68 -2.40 6.07
CA PRO A 100 12.78 -1.49 4.94
C PRO A 100 12.13 -1.98 3.65
N LEU A 101 12.05 -3.31 3.45
CA LEU A 101 11.43 -3.91 2.27
C LEU A 101 9.92 -4.08 2.39
N LEU A 102 9.34 -3.82 3.57
CA LEU A 102 7.90 -3.95 3.82
C LEU A 102 7.34 -5.32 3.40
N ARG A 103 8.03 -6.43 3.71
CA ARG A 103 7.71 -7.77 3.17
C ARG A 103 6.34 -8.30 3.57
N GLU A 104 5.73 -7.75 4.62
CA GLU A 104 4.33 -8.07 4.97
C GLU A 104 3.32 -7.61 3.90
N TYR A 105 3.73 -6.72 2.99
CA TYR A 105 2.88 -6.11 1.97
C TYR A 105 3.36 -6.45 0.57
N SER A 106 2.42 -6.90 -0.26
CA SER A 106 2.61 -7.06 -1.70
C SER A 106 2.15 -5.83 -2.49
N THR A 107 1.38 -4.95 -1.85
CA THR A 107 0.87 -3.73 -2.45
C THR A 107 0.69 -2.70 -1.37
N VAL A 108 1.23 -1.50 -1.61
CA VAL A 108 1.07 -0.35 -0.72
C VAL A 108 0.33 0.75 -1.48
N ILE A 109 -0.76 1.20 -0.88
CA ILE A 109 -1.61 2.27 -1.39
C ILE A 109 -1.47 3.45 -0.45
N VAL A 110 -0.90 4.54 -0.94
CA VAL A 110 -0.82 5.81 -0.21
C VAL A 110 -2.01 6.65 -0.65
N ASP A 111 -3.02 6.68 0.20
CA ASP A 111 -4.21 7.50 -0.03
C ASP A 111 -4.01 8.92 0.50
N GLU A 112 -4.79 9.85 -0.03
CA GLU A 112 -4.71 11.27 0.32
C GLU A 112 -3.29 11.86 0.22
N ALA A 113 -2.46 11.33 -0.70
CA ALA A 113 -1.11 11.83 -0.99
C ALA A 113 -1.08 13.32 -1.38
N HIS A 114 -2.23 13.89 -1.69
CA HIS A 114 -2.42 15.29 -1.97
C HIS A 114 -2.36 16.20 -0.72
N GLU A 115 -2.58 15.67 0.48
CA GLU A 115 -2.53 16.45 1.74
C GLU A 115 -1.09 16.90 2.09
N ARG A 116 -0.06 16.37 1.41
CA ARG A 116 1.37 16.74 1.57
C ARG A 116 1.82 16.84 3.02
N SER A 117 1.48 15.82 3.82
CA SER A 117 1.97 15.74 5.18
C SER A 117 3.43 15.26 5.18
N LEU A 118 4.22 15.68 6.18
CA LEU A 118 5.61 15.23 6.36
C LEU A 118 5.71 13.70 6.40
N HIS A 119 4.77 13.03 7.08
CA HIS A 119 4.76 11.57 7.18
C HIS A 119 4.52 10.93 5.82
N THR A 120 3.59 11.48 5.04
CA THR A 120 3.27 11.01 3.69
C THR A 120 4.47 11.19 2.75
N ASP A 121 5.15 12.35 2.82
CA ASP A 121 6.33 12.62 1.98
C ASP A 121 7.50 11.70 2.31
N ILE A 122 7.80 11.48 3.60
CA ILE A 122 8.84 10.54 4.03
C ILE A 122 8.47 9.11 3.61
N LEU A 123 7.21 8.71 3.79
CA LEU A 123 6.73 7.39 3.38
C LEU A 123 6.88 7.18 1.87
N LEU A 124 6.48 8.16 1.04
CA LEU A 124 6.66 8.10 -0.41
C LEU A 124 8.14 8.03 -0.79
N ASN A 125 9.03 8.72 -0.07
CA ASN A 125 10.47 8.60 -0.29
C ASN A 125 10.98 7.18 0.03
N GLN A 126 10.66 6.65 1.20
CA GLN A 126 11.07 5.30 1.62
C GLN A 126 10.57 4.24 0.64
N ILE A 127 9.28 4.32 0.29
CA ILE A 127 8.65 3.45 -0.71
C ILE A 127 9.37 3.59 -2.05
N GLY A 128 9.73 4.82 -2.45
CA GLY A 128 10.54 5.16 -3.61
C GLY A 128 11.84 4.35 -3.72
N LEU A 129 12.51 4.12 -2.58
CA LEU A 129 13.81 3.45 -2.49
C LEU A 129 13.75 1.92 -2.55
N LEU A 130 12.57 1.31 -2.40
CA LEU A 130 12.40 -0.16 -2.39
C LEU A 130 13.10 -0.90 -3.54
N PRO A 131 13.00 -0.49 -4.83
CA PRO A 131 13.58 -1.24 -5.95
C PRO A 131 15.09 -1.19 -5.91
N MET A 132 15.66 -0.08 -5.42
CA MET A 132 17.10 0.04 -5.24
C MET A 132 17.58 -0.86 -4.09
N GLN A 133 16.78 -1.01 -3.03
CA GLN A 133 17.09 -1.91 -1.91
C GLN A 133 17.01 -3.38 -2.33
N GLU A 134 15.96 -3.75 -3.09
CA GLU A 134 15.79 -5.08 -3.69
C GLU A 134 16.95 -5.41 -4.62
N TRP A 135 17.26 -4.53 -5.57
CA TRP A 135 18.39 -4.70 -6.50
C TRP A 135 19.72 -4.92 -5.77
N ARG A 136 19.96 -4.17 -4.68
CA ARG A 136 21.19 -4.31 -3.90
C ARG A 136 21.27 -5.62 -3.14
N ILE A 137 20.15 -6.21 -2.74
CA ILE A 137 20.12 -7.54 -2.13
C ILE A 137 20.39 -8.60 -3.18
N GLU A 138 19.78 -8.50 -4.36
CA GLU A 138 19.99 -9.41 -5.49
C GLU A 138 21.46 -9.42 -5.95
N GLU A 139 22.08 -8.24 -6.06
CA GLU A 139 23.49 -8.12 -6.42
C GLU A 139 24.42 -8.81 -5.41
N ASN A 140 24.11 -8.71 -4.11
CA ASN A 140 24.86 -9.38 -3.06
C ASN A 140 24.58 -10.89 -2.95
N ALA A 141 23.42 -11.36 -3.45
CA ALA A 141 23.01 -12.77 -3.39
C ALA A 141 23.64 -13.64 -4.50
N GLY A 142 24.26 -13.02 -5.52
CA GLY A 142 25.21 -13.69 -6.40
C GLY A 142 24.67 -14.85 -7.25
N GLU A 143 23.49 -14.75 -7.87
CA GLU A 143 23.15 -15.52 -9.11
C GLU A 143 21.82 -15.06 -9.75
N ALA A 144 21.87 -14.75 -11.06
CA ALA A 144 20.76 -14.72 -12.01
C ALA A 144 19.44 -13.98 -11.62
N ALA A 145 19.51 -12.72 -11.18
CA ALA A 145 18.32 -11.88 -11.13
C ALA A 145 17.83 -11.57 -12.56
N ARG A 146 16.77 -12.28 -12.99
CA ARG A 146 16.04 -12.04 -14.23
C ARG A 146 15.72 -10.54 -14.34
N LYS A 147 16.00 -9.94 -15.51
CA LYS A 147 15.59 -8.60 -15.93
C LYS A 147 14.19 -8.25 -15.39
N ILE A 148 14.15 -7.39 -14.37
CA ILE A 148 12.93 -6.67 -13.98
C ILE A 148 12.95 -5.33 -14.73
N ASN A 149 11.92 -5.11 -15.54
CA ASN A 149 11.74 -3.87 -16.31
C ASN A 149 11.50 -2.70 -15.33
N LEU A 150 12.55 -1.93 -15.04
CA LEU A 150 12.48 -0.76 -14.17
C LEU A 150 11.58 0.34 -14.78
N ALA A 151 10.39 0.54 -14.22
CA ALA A 151 9.53 1.69 -14.52
C ALA A 151 9.84 2.85 -13.56
N TRP A 152 10.26 3.99 -14.11
CA TRP A 152 10.56 5.21 -13.35
C TRP A 152 9.27 6.04 -13.20
N ALA A 153 8.80 6.25 -11.97
CA ALA A 153 7.67 7.13 -11.70
C ALA A 153 8.13 8.43 -11.03
N THR A 154 8.10 9.54 -11.78
CA THR A 154 8.16 10.89 -11.22
C THR A 154 6.80 11.23 -10.64
N ILE A 155 6.68 11.28 -9.31
CA ILE A 155 5.46 11.70 -8.63
C ILE A 155 5.32 13.21 -8.78
N ARG A 156 4.48 13.67 -9.71
CA ARG A 156 3.90 15.03 -9.64
C ARG A 156 2.62 14.96 -8.81
N LEU A 157 2.58 15.66 -7.69
CA LEU A 157 1.38 15.75 -6.85
C LEU A 157 0.49 16.90 -7.34
N GLN A 158 -0.72 16.60 -7.81
CA GLN A 158 -1.84 17.54 -7.96
C GLN A 158 -3.05 16.99 -7.19
N LYS A 159 -4.03 17.84 -6.86
CA LYS A 159 -5.16 17.53 -5.97
C LYS A 159 -5.94 16.27 -6.40
N GLY A 160 -6.31 15.40 -5.45
CA GLY A 160 -7.17 14.22 -5.68
C GLY A 160 -6.48 12.94 -6.17
N ARG A 161 -5.19 12.74 -5.85
CA ARG A 161 -4.39 11.61 -6.33
C ARG A 161 -4.17 10.55 -5.24
N LEU A 162 -4.43 9.30 -5.60
CA LEU A 162 -4.04 8.08 -4.90
C LEU A 162 -2.79 7.53 -5.56
N VAL A 163 -1.75 7.21 -4.78
CA VAL A 163 -0.52 6.59 -5.30
C VAL A 163 -0.55 5.12 -4.92
N LEU A 164 -0.57 4.26 -5.94
CA LEU A 164 -0.52 2.82 -5.81
C LEU A 164 0.88 2.35 -6.16
N ARG A 165 1.55 1.66 -5.24
CA ARG A 165 2.79 0.93 -5.54
C ARG A 165 2.57 -0.55 -5.34
N ILE A 166 3.02 -1.32 -6.31
CA ILE A 166 3.06 -2.77 -6.27
C ILE A 166 4.46 -3.16 -5.82
N VAL A 167 4.53 -3.89 -4.71
CA VAL A 167 5.78 -4.44 -4.17
C VAL A 167 5.84 -5.88 -4.67
N ARG A 168 6.70 -6.16 -5.63
CA ARG A 168 6.83 -7.51 -6.20
C ARG A 168 7.77 -8.31 -5.32
N SER A 169 7.23 -9.22 -4.52
CA SER A 169 8.00 -10.25 -3.81
C SER A 169 8.28 -11.48 -4.65
#